data_AF-A0A1V8TFG2-F1
#
_entry.id   AF-A0A1V8TFG2-F1
#
_cell.length_a   1.000
_cell.length_b   1.000
_cell.length_c   1.000
_cell.angle_alpha   90.00
_cell.angle_beta   90.00
_cell.angle_gamma   90.00
#
_symmetry.space_group_name_H-M   'P 1'
#
loop_
_entity.id
_entity.type
_entity.pdbx_description
1 polymer ?
#
loop_
_entity_poly.entity_id
_entity_poly.type
_entity_poly.pdbx_seq_one_letter_code
_entity_poly.pdbx_strand_id
1 'polypeptide(L)'
;MLVQDTAPPSIFGGSENAPPPVLRPKPTGTSAAFSRSMSNFSALSINSLPSASQPPANPDDEILKDYDNLFRIMYQYPPSLSTTNIATAYTECKALLHLADMYDALPIAGTRVDHHLLRFGARLYKQIAKYPPSYLKLGYLARSRTIFAEALIHVVGQWPLAQSSLQNQVDTAVLDLIEDKHEDLEEAKSRVEAKLWRLSLTNPRGDRVTPTSDYLAWLAVSFFRSWVAENAISAPTPILKPPSTAGPQPPLPAQSSSGRLFRTLSSSAPLPGLGRDDCKRFLKLSPDLYTRDNLRRFERKVEELRNLAREIVRPICRSFLELDGSAGGGGVALGYLTCTRVGDGEWPWEE
;
A
#
# COMPACT_ATOMS: atom_id res chain seq x y z
N MET A 1 100.21 23.05 -38.03
CA MET A 1 100.69 23.63 -39.29
C MET A 1 100.03 22.85 -40.41
N LEU A 2 99.15 23.50 -41.19
CA LEU A 2 98.34 22.90 -42.28
C LEU A 2 97.31 21.81 -41.81
N VAL A 3 96.12 21.55 -42.38
CA VAL A 3 95.51 21.73 -43.73
C VAL A 3 95.97 20.62 -44.71
N GLN A 4 95.15 19.85 -45.44
CA GLN A 4 93.68 19.70 -45.60
C GLN A 4 93.43 18.25 -46.10
N ASP A 5 92.18 17.77 -46.21
CA ASP A 5 91.60 17.36 -47.52
C ASP A 5 90.06 17.18 -47.46
N THR A 6 89.45 16.64 -48.54
CA THR A 6 88.10 16.99 -49.02
C THR A 6 87.11 15.81 -49.24
N ALA A 7 85.86 16.14 -49.58
CA ALA A 7 84.68 15.27 -49.80
C ALA A 7 83.96 15.71 -51.11
N PRO A 8 82.68 15.39 -51.48
CA PRO A 8 81.60 14.54 -50.91
C PRO A 8 81.33 13.34 -51.89
N PRO A 9 80.12 12.86 -52.34
CA PRO A 9 78.68 13.02 -52.00
C PRO A 9 78.10 11.79 -51.24
N SER A 10 76.85 11.69 -50.72
CA SER A 10 75.56 12.42 -50.78
C SER A 10 74.48 11.94 -51.78
N ILE A 11 73.35 11.40 -51.27
CA ILE A 11 71.97 11.57 -51.79
C ILE A 11 70.89 11.07 -50.77
N PHE A 12 69.70 11.68 -50.84
CA PHE A 12 68.43 11.58 -50.04
C PHE A 12 67.94 10.18 -49.54
N GLY A 13 67.04 10.05 -48.55
CA GLY A 13 66.41 11.03 -47.62
C GLY A 13 64.96 10.66 -47.13
N GLY A 14 64.57 11.06 -45.90
CA GLY A 14 63.20 10.96 -45.30
C GLY A 14 62.80 9.59 -44.69
N SER A 15 61.80 9.44 -43.79
CA SER A 15 60.97 10.39 -42.99
C SER A 15 60.23 9.68 -41.81
N GLU A 16 59.59 10.46 -40.90
CA GLU A 16 58.50 10.14 -39.93
C GLU A 16 58.76 9.52 -38.51
N ASN A 17 57.85 9.90 -37.58
CA ASN A 17 57.50 9.38 -36.23
C ASN A 17 58.43 9.55 -34.98
N ALA A 18 58.12 10.53 -34.10
CA ALA A 18 58.18 10.46 -32.62
C ALA A 18 57.62 11.76 -31.92
N PRO A 19 57.16 11.74 -30.64
CA PRO A 19 56.45 12.87 -30.00
C PRO A 19 57.22 13.69 -28.92
N PRO A 20 56.76 14.89 -28.53
CA PRO A 20 57.32 15.73 -27.44
C PRO A 20 56.67 15.52 -26.05
N PRO A 21 57.25 16.03 -24.93
CA PRO A 21 57.00 15.55 -23.56
C PRO A 21 56.16 16.46 -22.62
N VAL A 22 55.96 15.96 -21.39
CA VAL A 22 55.14 16.51 -20.28
C VAL A 22 55.79 17.70 -19.54
N LEU A 23 54.99 18.66 -19.07
CA LEU A 23 55.37 19.66 -18.05
C LEU A 23 54.41 19.62 -16.83
N ARG A 24 54.93 20.00 -15.64
CA ARG A 24 54.24 19.84 -14.34
C ARG A 24 54.58 20.99 -13.36
N PRO A 25 53.59 21.66 -12.72
CA PRO A 25 53.80 22.53 -11.55
C PRO A 25 53.76 21.79 -10.21
N LYS A 26 54.00 22.50 -9.09
CA LYS A 26 54.28 21.98 -7.73
C LYS A 26 53.31 22.60 -6.66
N PRO A 27 53.44 22.42 -5.31
CA PRO A 27 52.25 22.12 -4.48
C PRO A 27 52.07 22.94 -3.18
N THR A 28 50.91 22.78 -2.55
CA THR A 28 50.60 22.93 -1.10
C THR A 28 49.32 22.11 -0.82
N GLY A 29 48.97 21.67 0.39
CA GLY A 29 49.65 21.62 1.69
C GLY A 29 48.81 20.73 2.66
N THR A 30 49.44 20.03 3.62
CA THR A 30 48.79 18.95 4.38
C THR A 30 48.06 19.38 5.66
N SER A 31 46.85 18.84 5.91
CA SER A 31 46.41 18.45 7.26
C SER A 31 45.31 17.36 7.22
N ALA A 32 45.06 16.70 8.35
CA ALA A 32 44.23 15.51 8.45
C ALA A 32 42.71 15.79 8.53
N ALA A 33 41.92 14.87 7.97
CA ALA A 33 40.47 14.79 8.15
C ALA A 33 40.06 13.37 8.58
N PHE A 34 40.58 12.91 9.72
CA PHE A 34 40.17 11.64 10.34
C PHE A 34 38.85 11.84 11.10
N SER A 35 37.72 11.59 10.45
CA SER A 35 36.40 11.54 11.10
C SER A 35 35.51 10.51 10.41
N ARG A 36 34.84 9.70 11.22
CA ARG A 36 34.00 8.57 10.76
C ARG A 36 32.62 9.09 10.36
N SER A 37 32.13 8.71 9.19
CA SER A 37 30.77 9.08 8.74
C SER A 37 29.70 8.24 9.43
N MET A 38 29.33 8.61 10.67
CA MET A 38 28.03 8.22 11.22
C MET A 38 26.96 9.13 10.61
N SER A 39 26.24 8.61 9.61
CA SER A 39 25.26 9.41 8.87
C SER A 39 24.17 8.50 8.30
N ASN A 40 23.05 8.34 9.02
CA ASN A 40 21.71 8.04 8.49
C ASN A 40 20.63 7.97 9.60
N PHE A 41 20.46 9.06 10.38
CA PHE A 41 19.31 9.26 11.28
C PHE A 41 18.72 10.66 11.12
N SER A 42 18.05 10.91 9.98
CA SER A 42 17.35 12.18 9.70
C SER A 42 16.39 12.02 8.51
N ALA A 43 15.24 11.39 8.75
CA ALA A 43 14.24 11.12 7.70
C ALA A 43 12.80 11.02 8.22
N LEU A 44 12.35 11.95 9.09
CA LEU A 44 10.91 12.11 9.39
C LEU A 44 10.51 13.52 9.89
N SER A 45 11.14 14.58 9.37
CA SER A 45 10.81 15.97 9.72
C SER A 45 9.47 16.42 9.14
N ILE A 46 8.38 16.13 9.86
CA ILE A 46 7.03 16.63 9.55
C ILE A 46 6.88 18.05 10.12
N ASN A 47 6.43 19.00 9.29
CA ASN A 47 6.32 20.43 9.63
C ASN A 47 5.62 20.70 10.99
N SER A 48 6.43 20.97 12.01
CA SER A 48 6.07 21.83 13.14
C SER A 48 6.54 23.26 12.85
N LEU A 49 5.64 24.24 12.87
CA LEU A 49 6.08 25.64 13.01
C LEU A 49 6.62 25.80 14.44
N PRO A 50 7.87 26.24 14.64
CA PRO A 50 8.42 26.39 15.98
C PRO A 50 7.76 27.59 16.69
N SER A 51 7.06 27.34 17.80
CA SER A 51 6.77 28.39 18.77
C SER A 51 8.10 28.85 19.39
N ALA A 52 8.42 30.13 19.23
CA ALA A 52 9.75 30.69 19.52
C ALA A 52 10.04 30.89 21.03
N SER A 53 9.68 29.91 21.86
CA SER A 53 9.73 30.01 23.33
C SER A 53 10.04 28.69 24.06
N GLN A 54 10.59 27.68 23.36
CA GLN A 54 11.23 26.52 24.00
C GLN A 54 12.67 26.37 23.50
N PRO A 55 13.64 26.05 24.38
CA PRO A 55 14.96 25.59 23.94
C PRO A 55 14.80 24.25 23.19
N PRO A 56 15.73 23.88 22.29
CA PRO A 56 15.78 22.53 21.77
C PRO A 56 15.97 21.55 22.94
N ALA A 57 15.22 20.44 22.94
CA ALA A 57 15.42 19.36 23.90
C ALA A 57 16.81 18.77 23.72
N ASN A 58 17.53 18.49 24.81
CA ASN A 58 18.79 17.76 24.71
C ASN A 58 18.46 16.28 24.49
N PRO A 59 19.20 15.56 23.62
CA PRO A 59 18.95 14.13 23.39
C PRO A 59 19.11 13.30 24.68
N ASP A 60 19.97 13.75 25.59
CA ASP A 60 20.18 13.13 26.89
C ASP A 60 18.92 13.24 27.78
N ASP A 61 18.15 14.34 27.69
CA ASP A 61 16.90 14.52 28.44
C ASP A 61 15.80 13.57 27.93
N GLU A 62 15.76 13.33 26.61
CA GLU A 62 14.82 12.36 26.01
C GLU A 62 15.14 10.93 26.45
N ILE A 63 16.42 10.54 26.41
CA ILE A 63 16.87 9.22 26.89
C ILE A 63 16.56 9.04 28.38
N LEU A 64 16.86 10.04 29.22
CA LEU A 64 16.54 9.99 30.66
C LEU A 64 15.02 9.87 30.92
N LYS A 65 14.19 10.53 30.11
CA LYS A 65 12.73 10.39 30.17
C LYS A 65 12.28 8.96 29.85
N ASP A 66 12.88 8.29 28.86
CA ASP A 66 12.51 6.92 28.51
C ASP A 66 12.94 5.90 29.57
N TYR A 67 14.10 6.08 30.20
CA TYR A 67 14.48 5.29 31.38
C TYR A 67 13.51 5.52 32.56
N ASP A 68 13.14 6.76 32.88
CA ASP A 68 12.13 7.06 33.91
C ASP A 68 10.77 6.42 33.57
N ASN A 69 10.35 6.44 32.30
CA ASN A 69 9.14 5.75 31.84
C ASN A 69 9.21 4.23 31.98
N LEU A 70 10.36 3.61 31.67
CA LEU A 70 10.57 2.18 31.87
C LEU A 70 10.51 1.81 33.35
N PHE A 71 11.22 2.54 34.22
CA PHE A 71 11.17 2.30 35.67
C PHE A 71 9.78 2.54 36.25
N ARG A 72 9.04 3.58 35.82
CA ARG A 72 7.63 3.77 36.20
C ARG A 72 6.79 2.54 35.88
N ILE A 73 6.93 1.99 34.67
CA ILE A 73 6.19 0.79 34.24
C ILE A 73 6.54 -0.42 35.11
N MET A 74 7.84 -0.66 35.37
CA MET A 74 8.31 -1.77 36.23
C MET A 74 7.78 -1.65 37.66
N TYR A 75 7.78 -0.44 38.24
CA TYR A 75 7.16 -0.12 39.53
C TYR A 75 5.64 0.15 39.44
N GLN A 76 4.98 -0.26 38.35
CA GLN A 76 3.55 -0.18 38.09
C GLN A 76 2.92 1.23 38.02
N TYR A 77 3.68 2.30 38.18
CA TYR A 77 3.24 3.68 37.94
C TYR A 77 2.87 3.93 36.47
N PRO A 78 2.07 4.97 36.16
CA PRO A 78 1.79 5.37 34.78
C PRO A 78 3.01 6.07 34.14
N PRO A 79 3.37 5.77 32.88
CA PRO A 79 4.43 6.47 32.15
C PRO A 79 3.99 7.87 31.66
N SER A 80 4.96 8.76 31.45
CA SER A 80 4.78 10.19 31.09
C SER A 80 4.61 10.45 29.58
N LEU A 81 3.77 9.64 28.93
CA LEU A 81 3.51 9.65 27.48
C LEU A 81 2.44 10.68 27.08
N SER A 82 2.61 11.32 25.92
CA SER A 82 1.74 12.37 25.40
C SER A 82 0.32 11.87 25.07
N THR A 83 -0.68 12.33 25.82
CA THR A 83 -2.10 11.94 25.61
C THR A 83 -2.83 12.78 24.55
N THR A 84 -2.22 13.85 24.05
CA THR A 84 -2.89 14.84 23.17
C THR A 84 -2.54 14.63 21.70
N ASN A 85 -1.25 14.43 21.41
CA ASN A 85 -0.70 14.36 20.05
C ASN A 85 -0.15 12.97 19.74
N ILE A 86 -0.76 12.31 18.75
CA ILE A 86 -0.43 10.94 18.35
C ILE A 86 0.97 10.85 17.72
N ALA A 87 1.46 11.91 17.07
CA ALA A 87 2.80 11.91 16.48
C ALA A 87 3.89 11.84 17.56
N THR A 88 3.76 12.63 18.63
CA THR A 88 4.68 12.55 19.79
C THR A 88 4.48 11.27 20.59
N ALA A 89 3.23 10.84 20.79
CA ALA A 89 2.95 9.58 21.48
C ALA A 89 3.57 8.39 20.74
N TYR A 90 3.50 8.36 19.41
CA TYR A 90 4.14 7.35 18.58
C TYR A 90 5.68 7.34 18.75
N THR A 91 6.35 8.51 18.75
CA THR A 91 7.81 8.56 18.93
C THR A 91 8.24 8.14 20.33
N GLU A 92 7.56 8.64 21.36
CA GLU A 92 7.82 8.26 22.77
C GLU A 92 7.57 6.76 23.00
N CYS A 93 6.43 6.22 22.53
CA CYS A 93 6.14 4.80 22.63
C CYS A 93 7.17 3.94 21.86
N LYS A 94 7.62 4.39 20.69
CA LYS A 94 8.64 3.65 19.91
C LYS A 94 9.99 3.61 20.64
N ALA A 95 10.44 4.73 21.19
CA ALA A 95 11.72 4.80 21.91
C ALA A 95 11.68 3.96 23.20
N LEU A 96 10.61 4.09 23.99
CA LEU A 96 10.35 3.27 25.18
C LEU A 96 10.26 1.77 24.88
N LEU A 97 9.65 1.36 23.74
CA LEU A 97 9.62 -0.04 23.33
C LEU A 97 11.00 -0.58 22.93
N HIS A 98 11.80 0.18 22.17
CA HIS A 98 13.18 -0.23 21.87
C HIS A 98 14.06 -0.30 23.13
N LEU A 99 13.84 0.59 24.10
CA LEU A 99 14.53 0.50 25.39
C LEU A 99 14.09 -0.75 26.17
N ALA A 100 12.80 -1.07 26.16
CA ALA A 100 12.29 -2.29 26.80
C ALA A 100 12.76 -3.57 26.11
N ASP A 101 12.90 -3.58 24.78
CA ASP A 101 13.48 -4.65 23.97
C ASP A 101 14.93 -4.98 24.40
N MET A 102 15.76 -3.94 24.57
CA MET A 102 17.14 -4.07 25.08
C MET A 102 17.25 -4.68 26.50
N TYR A 103 16.16 -4.75 27.26
CA TYR A 103 16.12 -5.26 28.63
C TYR A 103 15.14 -6.44 28.82
N ASP A 104 14.64 -7.06 27.73
CA ASP A 104 13.61 -8.11 27.73
C ASP A 104 12.34 -7.74 28.56
N ALA A 105 12.02 -6.45 28.59
CA ALA A 105 10.89 -5.89 29.33
C ALA A 105 9.64 -5.69 28.45
N LEU A 106 9.67 -6.13 27.18
CA LEU A 106 8.53 -6.00 26.24
C LEU A 106 7.20 -6.53 26.77
N PRO A 107 7.11 -7.67 27.50
CA PRO A 107 5.82 -8.13 28.05
C PRO A 107 5.18 -7.15 29.02
N ILE A 108 5.96 -6.30 29.69
CA ILE A 108 5.49 -5.35 30.70
C ILE A 108 5.28 -3.96 30.06
N ALA A 109 6.23 -3.52 29.23
CA ALA A 109 6.15 -2.25 28.51
C ALA A 109 5.07 -2.26 27.42
N GLY A 110 4.97 -3.34 26.63
CA GLY A 110 4.01 -3.51 25.54
C GLY A 110 2.56 -3.33 25.98
N THR A 111 2.13 -4.03 27.03
CA THR A 111 0.78 -3.90 27.59
C THR A 111 0.46 -2.47 28.08
N ARG A 112 1.46 -1.74 28.58
CA ARG A 112 1.28 -0.33 29.01
C ARG A 112 1.23 0.63 27.82
N VAL A 113 2.01 0.39 26.78
CA VAL A 113 2.02 1.17 25.53
C VAL A 113 0.75 0.94 24.72
N ASP A 114 0.29 -0.31 24.58
CA ASP A 114 -0.97 -0.67 23.92
C ASP A 114 -2.17 0.07 24.53
N HIS A 115 -2.38 -0.08 25.83
CA HIS A 115 -3.45 0.63 26.56
C HIS A 115 -3.30 2.16 26.53
N HIS A 116 -2.08 2.70 26.39
CA HIS A 116 -1.90 4.14 26.14
C HIS A 116 -2.36 4.53 24.72
N LEU A 117 -1.94 3.80 23.69
CA LEU A 117 -2.25 4.10 22.29
C LEU A 117 -3.74 3.90 21.95
N LEU A 118 -4.35 2.81 22.43
CA LEU A 118 -5.77 2.51 22.15
C LEU A 118 -6.73 3.59 22.70
N ARG A 119 -6.32 4.39 23.69
CA ARG A 119 -7.10 5.56 24.19
C ARG A 119 -7.30 6.64 23.13
N PHE A 120 -6.52 6.69 22.06
CA PHE A 120 -6.76 7.58 20.92
C PHE A 120 -7.91 7.11 20.01
N GLY A 121 -8.34 5.84 20.13
CA GLY A 121 -9.50 5.26 19.42
C GLY A 121 -9.49 5.54 17.91
N ALA A 122 -10.61 6.07 17.40
CA ALA A 122 -10.79 6.46 16.00
C ALA A 122 -9.66 7.32 15.39
N ARG A 123 -8.91 8.08 16.22
CA ARG A 123 -7.78 8.89 15.76
C ARG A 123 -6.52 8.04 15.51
N LEU A 124 -6.32 6.94 16.25
CA LEU A 124 -5.22 5.99 16.05
C LEU A 124 -5.40 5.23 14.74
N TYR A 125 -6.56 4.60 14.53
CA TYR A 125 -6.84 3.80 13.33
C TYR A 125 -6.69 4.62 12.03
N LYS A 126 -7.04 5.91 12.06
CA LYS A 126 -6.81 6.86 10.94
C LYS A 126 -5.32 7.17 10.69
N GLN A 127 -4.44 7.03 11.67
CA GLN A 127 -2.98 7.12 11.49
C GLN A 127 -2.37 5.78 11.07
N ILE A 128 -2.88 4.65 11.57
CA ILE A 128 -2.49 3.31 11.12
C ILE A 128 -2.75 3.18 9.62
N ALA A 129 -3.96 3.50 9.16
CA ALA A 129 -4.34 3.53 7.74
C ALA A 129 -3.46 4.45 6.86
N LYS A 130 -2.82 5.46 7.46
CA LYS A 130 -1.94 6.42 6.77
C LYS A 130 -0.47 5.98 6.73
N TYR A 131 -0.01 5.24 7.73
CA TYR A 131 1.37 4.77 7.85
C TYR A 131 1.48 3.27 8.27
N PRO A 132 0.88 2.31 7.54
CA PRO A 132 0.77 0.93 8.03
C PRO A 132 2.11 0.25 8.36
N PRO A 133 3.17 0.35 7.53
CA PRO A 133 4.47 -0.27 7.86
C PRO A 133 5.12 0.22 9.16
N SER A 134 4.80 1.45 9.58
CA SER A 134 5.29 2.04 10.83
C SER A 134 4.54 1.50 12.05
N TYR A 135 3.20 1.43 11.95
CA TYR A 135 2.37 0.92 13.03
C TYR A 135 2.41 -0.61 13.16
N LEU A 136 2.70 -1.36 12.09
CA LEU A 136 2.94 -2.79 12.16
C LEU A 136 4.14 -3.12 13.07
N LYS A 137 5.27 -2.44 12.86
CA LYS A 137 6.48 -2.58 13.68
C LYS A 137 6.24 -2.19 15.14
N LEU A 138 5.48 -1.11 15.37
CA LEU A 138 5.10 -0.69 16.72
C LEU A 138 4.17 -1.72 17.40
N GLY A 139 3.19 -2.27 16.67
CA GLY A 139 2.28 -3.28 17.15
C GLY A 139 2.98 -4.60 17.50
N TYR A 140 3.97 -5.00 16.68
CA TYR A 140 4.82 -6.16 16.93
C TYR A 140 5.62 -6.01 18.23
N LEU A 141 6.39 -4.92 18.38
CA LEU A 141 7.16 -4.64 19.60
C LEU A 141 6.24 -4.50 20.84
N ALA A 142 5.07 -3.90 20.70
CA ALA A 142 4.10 -3.78 21.79
C ALA A 142 3.38 -5.10 22.12
N ARG A 143 3.53 -6.15 21.30
CA ARG A 143 2.70 -7.37 21.27
C ARG A 143 1.20 -7.06 21.25
N SER A 144 0.83 -5.94 20.61
CA SER A 144 -0.55 -5.45 20.52
C SER A 144 -1.27 -6.16 19.37
N ARG A 145 -2.08 -7.16 19.73
CA ARG A 145 -2.95 -7.88 18.77
C ARG A 145 -3.78 -6.90 17.91
N THR A 146 -4.36 -5.87 18.53
CA THR A 146 -5.22 -4.88 17.85
C THR A 146 -4.46 -3.97 16.88
N ILE A 147 -3.35 -3.36 17.32
CA ILE A 147 -2.58 -2.42 16.48
C ILE A 147 -1.86 -3.17 15.35
N PHE A 148 -1.35 -4.37 15.64
CA PHE A 148 -0.73 -5.24 14.64
C PHE A 148 -1.75 -5.69 13.58
N ALA A 149 -2.92 -6.20 13.98
CA ALA A 149 -3.92 -6.70 13.02
C ALA A 149 -4.46 -5.59 12.10
N GLU A 150 -4.79 -4.41 12.63
CA GLU A 150 -5.22 -3.25 11.82
C GLU A 150 -4.13 -2.89 10.78
N ALA A 151 -2.87 -2.78 11.23
CA ALA A 151 -1.74 -2.47 10.35
C ALA A 151 -1.48 -3.56 9.31
N LEU A 152 -1.58 -4.84 9.69
CA LEU A 152 -1.37 -5.99 8.80
C LEU A 152 -2.39 -6.03 7.68
N ILE A 153 -3.68 -5.83 7.97
CA ILE A 153 -4.76 -5.78 6.97
C ILE A 153 -4.48 -4.66 5.94
N HIS A 154 -4.01 -3.50 6.40
CA HIS A 154 -3.60 -2.42 5.51
C HIS A 154 -2.33 -2.72 4.69
N VAL A 155 -1.38 -3.48 5.23
CA VAL A 155 -0.14 -3.90 4.52
C VAL A 155 -0.45 -4.95 3.45
N VAL A 156 -1.14 -6.03 3.82
CA VAL A 156 -1.53 -7.14 2.92
C VAL A 156 -2.41 -6.63 1.77
N GLY A 157 -3.35 -5.73 2.06
CA GLY A 157 -4.17 -5.07 1.03
C GLY A 157 -3.39 -4.16 0.06
N GLN A 158 -2.18 -3.72 0.44
CA GLN A 158 -1.30 -2.87 -0.37
C GLN A 158 -0.09 -3.62 -0.96
N TRP A 159 0.02 -4.92 -0.73
CA TRP A 159 1.14 -5.72 -1.22
C TRP A 159 1.12 -5.83 -2.77
N PRO A 160 2.28 -5.82 -3.46
CA PRO A 160 3.66 -5.72 -2.93
C PRO A 160 4.17 -4.28 -2.71
N LEU A 161 3.34 -3.24 -2.89
CA LEU A 161 3.80 -1.83 -2.76
C LEU A 161 4.35 -1.49 -1.36
N ALA A 162 3.91 -2.20 -0.33
CA ALA A 162 4.40 -2.06 1.04
C ALA A 162 5.74 -2.79 1.32
N GLN A 163 6.14 -3.76 0.49
CA GLN A 163 7.26 -4.69 0.75
C GLN A 163 8.59 -3.95 0.97
N SER A 164 8.90 -2.94 0.15
CA SER A 164 10.14 -2.15 0.24
C SER A 164 10.27 -1.31 1.53
N SER A 165 9.18 -1.10 2.27
CA SER A 165 9.19 -0.42 3.57
C SER A 165 9.36 -1.39 4.75
N LEU A 166 9.27 -2.70 4.51
CA LEU A 166 9.26 -3.76 5.51
C LEU A 166 10.49 -4.67 5.41
N GLN A 167 10.98 -4.91 4.19
CA GLN A 167 12.19 -5.68 3.91
C GLN A 167 13.37 -5.21 4.77
N ASN A 168 14.02 -6.17 5.45
CA ASN A 168 15.15 -5.95 6.38
C ASN A 168 14.83 -5.02 7.58
N GLN A 169 13.55 -4.79 7.91
CA GLN A 169 13.12 -3.93 9.03
C GLN A 169 12.04 -4.56 9.93
N VAL A 170 11.70 -5.83 9.70
CA VAL A 170 10.79 -6.64 10.52
C VAL A 170 11.35 -8.07 10.55
N ASP A 171 10.94 -8.83 11.55
CA ASP A 171 11.22 -10.26 11.68
C ASP A 171 10.74 -11.07 10.46
N THR A 172 11.42 -12.19 10.15
CA THR A 172 11.04 -13.04 9.02
C THR A 172 9.66 -13.63 9.22
N ALA A 173 9.33 -14.10 10.44
CA ALA A 173 8.01 -14.65 10.75
C ALA A 173 6.85 -13.66 10.50
N VAL A 174 7.10 -12.35 10.54
CA VAL A 174 6.11 -11.32 10.19
C VAL A 174 6.02 -11.11 8.68
N LEU A 175 7.13 -11.24 7.95
CA LEU A 175 7.15 -11.17 6.48
C LEU A 175 6.49 -12.41 5.86
N ASP A 176 6.82 -13.59 6.37
CA ASP A 176 6.23 -14.88 5.95
C ASP A 176 4.70 -14.83 6.13
N LEU A 177 4.22 -14.38 7.29
CA LEU A 177 2.80 -14.15 7.56
C LEU A 177 2.14 -13.12 6.61
N ILE A 178 2.86 -12.09 6.15
CA ILE A 178 2.31 -11.14 5.16
C ILE A 178 2.18 -11.79 3.79
N GLU A 179 3.16 -12.59 3.38
CA GLU A 179 3.17 -13.27 2.08
C GLU A 179 2.08 -14.36 2.04
N ASP A 180 1.98 -15.22 3.07
CA ASP A 180 0.87 -16.18 3.25
C ASP A 180 -0.50 -15.50 3.17
N LYS A 181 -0.70 -14.41 3.93
CA LYS A 181 -1.97 -13.67 3.96
C LYS A 181 -2.26 -12.88 2.69
N HIS A 182 -1.26 -12.64 1.85
CA HIS A 182 -1.44 -12.12 0.50
C HIS A 182 -1.87 -13.21 -0.48
N GLU A 183 -1.27 -14.40 -0.41
CA GLU A 183 -1.70 -15.55 -1.24
C GLU A 183 -3.14 -15.99 -0.92
N ASP A 184 -3.52 -16.08 0.37
CA ASP A 184 -4.90 -16.25 0.84
C ASP A 184 -5.87 -15.25 0.16
N LEU A 185 -5.43 -13.99 0.04
CA LEU A 185 -6.23 -12.90 -0.51
C LEU A 185 -6.33 -12.96 -2.04
N GLU A 186 -5.27 -13.31 -2.76
CA GLU A 186 -5.31 -13.53 -4.21
C GLU A 186 -6.11 -14.78 -4.60
N GLU A 187 -6.00 -15.87 -3.84
CA GLU A 187 -6.81 -17.07 -4.04
C GLU A 187 -8.30 -16.78 -3.76
N ALA A 188 -8.60 -15.98 -2.72
CA ALA A 188 -9.96 -15.47 -2.48
C ALA A 188 -10.48 -14.58 -3.62
N LYS A 189 -9.66 -13.67 -4.18
CA LYS A 189 -10.03 -12.85 -5.35
C LYS A 189 -10.32 -13.72 -6.56
N SER A 190 -9.38 -14.58 -6.96
CA SER A 190 -9.52 -15.52 -8.08
C SER A 190 -10.79 -16.39 -7.97
N ARG A 191 -11.05 -16.91 -6.77
CA ARG A 191 -12.26 -17.70 -6.45
C ARG A 191 -13.57 -16.90 -6.56
N VAL A 192 -13.55 -15.59 -6.27
CA VAL A 192 -14.69 -14.68 -6.47
C VAL A 192 -14.86 -14.33 -7.95
N GLU A 193 -13.79 -14.00 -8.67
CA GLU A 193 -13.84 -13.72 -10.11
C GLU A 193 -14.34 -14.93 -10.90
N ALA A 194 -13.80 -16.11 -10.63
CA ALA A 194 -14.23 -17.34 -11.30
C ALA A 194 -15.69 -17.69 -10.99
N LYS A 195 -16.27 -17.25 -9.85
CA LYS A 195 -17.71 -17.35 -9.59
C LYS A 195 -18.50 -16.31 -10.39
N LEU A 196 -18.04 -15.06 -10.42
CA LEU A 196 -18.68 -13.95 -11.14
C LEU A 196 -18.72 -14.18 -12.66
N TRP A 197 -17.62 -14.64 -13.27
CA TRP A 197 -17.56 -14.98 -14.70
C TRP A 197 -18.48 -16.14 -15.08
N ARG A 198 -18.63 -17.13 -14.19
CA ARG A 198 -19.54 -18.27 -14.38
C ARG A 198 -21.00 -17.96 -14.01
N LEU A 199 -21.30 -16.77 -13.49
CA LEU A 199 -22.65 -16.33 -13.15
C LEU A 199 -23.56 -16.39 -14.39
N SER A 200 -24.77 -16.91 -14.20
CA SER A 200 -25.78 -17.09 -15.23
C SER A 200 -27.15 -17.18 -14.56
N LEU A 201 -28.20 -16.82 -15.29
CA LEU A 201 -29.57 -16.98 -14.84
C LEU A 201 -30.03 -18.43 -15.04
N THR A 202 -30.95 -18.88 -14.19
CA THR A 202 -31.63 -20.17 -14.35
C THR A 202 -33.09 -19.98 -14.76
N ASN A 203 -33.59 -20.90 -15.58
CA ASN A 203 -35.00 -21.11 -15.87
C ASN A 203 -35.67 -21.71 -14.61
N PRO A 204 -36.99 -21.51 -14.34
CA PRO A 204 -37.71 -22.22 -13.28
C PRO A 204 -37.62 -23.77 -13.30
N ARG A 205 -37.10 -24.39 -14.38
CA ARG A 205 -36.72 -25.82 -14.44
C ARG A 205 -35.38 -26.16 -13.76
N GLY A 206 -34.58 -25.17 -13.37
CA GLY A 206 -33.21 -25.31 -12.88
C GLY A 206 -32.13 -25.15 -13.97
N ASP A 207 -32.49 -25.34 -15.24
CA ASP A 207 -31.58 -25.22 -16.38
C ASP A 207 -30.96 -23.83 -16.52
N ARG A 208 -29.69 -23.76 -16.97
CA ARG A 208 -29.04 -22.49 -17.32
C ARG A 208 -29.69 -21.86 -18.54
N VAL A 209 -29.87 -20.54 -18.52
CA VAL A 209 -30.45 -19.79 -19.63
C VAL A 209 -29.53 -19.83 -20.87
N THR A 210 -30.05 -20.42 -21.94
CA THR A 210 -29.48 -20.46 -23.29
C THR A 210 -30.22 -19.50 -24.24
N PRO A 211 -29.64 -19.14 -25.41
CA PRO A 211 -30.36 -18.39 -26.46
C PRO A 211 -31.68 -19.05 -26.88
N THR A 212 -31.74 -20.38 -26.83
CA THR A 212 -32.91 -21.20 -27.20
C THR A 212 -33.96 -21.34 -26.08
N SER A 213 -33.61 -21.08 -24.81
CA SER A 213 -34.54 -21.18 -23.68
C SER A 213 -35.19 -19.84 -23.32
N ASP A 214 -34.40 -18.77 -23.26
CA ASP A 214 -34.89 -17.40 -23.01
C ASP A 214 -33.83 -16.43 -23.55
N TYR A 215 -34.03 -16.00 -24.80
CA TYR A 215 -33.10 -15.09 -25.47
C TYR A 215 -32.96 -13.74 -24.75
N LEU A 216 -34.01 -13.25 -24.08
CA LEU A 216 -33.98 -11.96 -23.39
C LEU A 216 -33.19 -12.03 -22.07
N ALA A 217 -33.39 -13.09 -21.30
CA ALA A 217 -32.56 -13.36 -20.13
C ALA A 217 -31.10 -13.72 -20.53
N TRP A 218 -30.89 -14.39 -21.66
CA TRP A 218 -29.55 -14.66 -22.18
C TRP A 218 -28.83 -13.36 -22.56
N LEU A 219 -29.50 -12.44 -23.27
CA LEU A 219 -28.99 -11.11 -23.56
C LEU A 219 -28.62 -10.34 -22.28
N ALA A 220 -29.42 -10.44 -21.21
CA ALA A 220 -29.10 -9.81 -19.92
C ALA A 220 -27.83 -10.38 -19.28
N VAL A 221 -27.60 -11.71 -19.36
CA VAL A 221 -26.34 -12.36 -18.93
C VAL A 221 -25.16 -11.86 -19.76
N SER A 222 -25.31 -11.76 -21.08
CA SER A 222 -24.25 -11.29 -21.99
C SER A 222 -23.90 -9.82 -21.73
N PHE A 223 -24.90 -8.94 -21.54
CA PHE A 223 -24.71 -7.53 -21.21
C PHE A 223 -23.99 -7.35 -19.86
N PHE A 224 -24.43 -8.08 -18.82
CA PHE A 224 -23.77 -8.05 -17.51
C PHE A 224 -22.32 -8.54 -17.58
N ARG A 225 -22.03 -9.57 -18.39
CA ARG A 225 -20.65 -10.06 -18.58
C ARG A 225 -19.77 -9.08 -19.34
N SER A 226 -20.30 -8.31 -20.30
CA SER A 226 -19.56 -7.21 -20.95
C SER A 226 -19.16 -6.16 -19.91
N TRP A 227 -20.13 -5.71 -19.09
CA TRP A 227 -19.85 -4.77 -18.01
C TRP A 227 -18.83 -5.28 -17.00
N VAL A 228 -18.89 -6.58 -16.62
CA VAL A 228 -17.87 -7.20 -15.76
C VAL A 228 -16.49 -7.19 -16.44
N ALA A 229 -16.39 -7.50 -17.73
CA ALA A 229 -15.13 -7.43 -18.48
C ALA A 229 -14.54 -6.02 -18.47
N GLU A 230 -15.37 -5.02 -18.79
CA GLU A 230 -15.02 -3.60 -18.89
C GLU A 230 -14.58 -2.99 -17.54
N ASN A 231 -15.03 -3.55 -16.41
CA ASN A 231 -14.65 -3.09 -15.07
C ASN A 231 -13.55 -3.96 -14.41
N ALA A 232 -13.36 -5.21 -14.85
CA ALA A 232 -12.30 -6.10 -14.36
C ALA A 232 -10.96 -5.81 -15.04
N ILE A 233 -10.97 -5.47 -16.33
CA ILE A 233 -9.77 -5.09 -17.06
C ILE A 233 -9.43 -3.64 -16.70
N SER A 234 -8.29 -3.40 -16.05
CA SER A 234 -7.72 -2.06 -15.94
C SER A 234 -7.59 -1.44 -17.32
N ALA A 235 -8.22 -0.28 -17.54
CA ALA A 235 -8.10 0.46 -18.79
C ALA A 235 -6.60 0.63 -19.12
N PRO A 236 -6.14 0.24 -20.33
CA PRO A 236 -4.72 0.22 -20.65
C PRO A 236 -4.14 1.61 -20.49
N THR A 237 -3.11 1.74 -19.65
CA THR A 237 -2.43 3.01 -19.39
C THR A 237 -2.00 3.60 -20.74
N PRO A 238 -2.48 4.81 -21.13
CA PRO A 238 -2.20 5.34 -22.45
C PRO A 238 -0.70 5.59 -22.59
N ILE A 239 -0.05 4.76 -23.42
CA ILE A 239 1.40 4.77 -23.66
C ILE A 239 1.86 6.15 -24.16
N LEU A 240 0.97 6.87 -24.85
CA LEU A 240 1.15 8.27 -25.22
C LEU A 240 0.70 9.19 -24.07
N LYS A 241 1.68 9.62 -23.28
CA LYS A 241 1.57 10.70 -22.30
C LYS A 241 1.16 12.01 -23.01
N PRO A 242 -0.06 12.55 -22.84
CA PRO A 242 -0.43 13.81 -23.47
C PRO A 242 0.36 14.97 -22.84
N PRO A 243 0.67 16.05 -23.59
CA PRO A 243 1.32 17.24 -23.05
C PRO A 243 0.34 18.10 -22.24
N SER A 244 -0.13 17.59 -21.10
CA SER A 244 -1.07 18.28 -20.21
C SER A 244 -0.37 19.32 -19.34
N THR A 245 -0.63 20.59 -19.59
CA THR A 245 -0.19 21.76 -18.79
C THR A 245 -0.96 21.90 -17.47
N ALA A 246 -1.04 20.82 -16.69
CA ALA A 246 -1.65 20.77 -15.37
C ALA A 246 -0.59 20.40 -14.30
N GLY A 247 -0.75 20.95 -13.10
CA GLY A 247 0.25 20.85 -12.03
C GLY A 247 0.43 19.43 -11.45
N PRO A 248 1.47 19.22 -10.61
CA PRO A 248 1.84 17.91 -10.10
C PRO A 248 0.84 17.39 -9.06
N GLN A 249 -0.18 16.67 -9.52
CA GLN A 249 -0.88 15.70 -8.68
C GLN A 249 0.01 14.45 -8.53
N PRO A 250 0.18 13.91 -7.30
CA PRO A 250 0.87 12.63 -7.14
C PRO A 250 0.07 11.52 -7.82
N PRO A 251 0.73 10.52 -8.45
CA PRO A 251 0.02 9.39 -9.02
C PRO A 251 -0.67 8.61 -7.90
N LEU A 252 -2.00 8.49 -7.99
CA LEU A 252 -2.74 7.55 -7.17
C LEU A 252 -2.18 6.13 -7.43
N PRO A 253 -1.90 5.32 -6.41
CA PRO A 253 -1.40 3.97 -6.62
C PRO A 253 -2.38 3.18 -7.47
N ALA A 254 -1.86 2.36 -8.38
CA ALA A 254 -2.66 1.57 -9.31
C ALA A 254 -3.57 0.61 -8.53
N GLN A 255 -4.84 1.00 -8.36
CA GLN A 255 -5.83 0.19 -7.68
C GLN A 255 -6.05 -1.10 -8.47
N SER A 256 -6.03 -2.25 -7.78
CA SER A 256 -6.53 -3.49 -8.36
C SER A 256 -7.95 -3.24 -8.88
N SER A 257 -8.14 -3.36 -10.20
CA SER A 257 -9.42 -3.16 -10.88
C SER A 257 -10.50 -4.05 -10.27
N SER A 258 -10.17 -5.31 -10.04
CA SER A 258 -10.99 -6.29 -9.31
C SER A 258 -11.44 -5.76 -7.95
N GLY A 259 -10.54 -5.20 -7.13
CA GLY A 259 -10.88 -4.60 -5.83
C GLY A 259 -11.91 -3.46 -5.91
N ARG A 260 -11.80 -2.60 -6.95
CA ARG A 260 -12.80 -1.55 -7.23
C ARG A 260 -14.12 -2.14 -7.73
N LEU A 261 -14.07 -3.12 -8.63
CA LEU A 261 -15.24 -3.83 -9.16
C LEU A 261 -16.01 -4.53 -8.04
N PHE A 262 -15.33 -5.19 -7.11
CA PHE A 262 -15.95 -5.87 -5.97
C PHE A 262 -16.68 -4.88 -5.06
N ARG A 263 -16.02 -3.79 -4.62
CA ARG A 263 -16.68 -2.79 -3.77
C ARG A 263 -17.86 -2.12 -4.48
N THR A 264 -17.75 -1.93 -5.81
CA THR A 264 -18.83 -1.43 -6.66
C THR A 264 -20.03 -2.39 -6.70
N LEU A 265 -19.81 -3.68 -6.94
CA LEU A 265 -20.86 -4.73 -6.90
C LEU A 265 -21.46 -4.93 -5.50
N SER A 266 -20.66 -4.81 -4.45
CA SER A 266 -21.10 -4.90 -3.06
C SER A 266 -22.03 -3.76 -2.66
N SER A 267 -22.04 -2.64 -3.41
CA SER A 267 -22.85 -1.46 -3.09
C SER A 267 -24.34 -1.66 -3.38
N SER A 268 -25.15 -0.95 -2.60
CA SER A 268 -26.59 -0.76 -2.89
C SER A 268 -26.83 0.35 -3.92
N ALA A 269 -25.85 1.25 -4.13
CA ALA A 269 -25.95 2.33 -5.10
C ALA A 269 -26.06 1.80 -6.56
N PRO A 270 -26.79 2.50 -7.46
CA PRO A 270 -26.91 2.11 -8.87
C PRO A 270 -25.55 1.96 -9.55
N LEU A 271 -25.39 0.90 -10.35
CA LEU A 271 -24.15 0.61 -11.06
C LEU A 271 -24.03 1.47 -12.33
N PRO A 272 -22.98 2.30 -12.49
CA PRO A 272 -22.74 3.03 -13.74
C PRO A 272 -22.57 2.07 -14.92
N GLY A 273 -23.25 2.30 -16.04
CA GLY A 273 -23.20 1.42 -17.22
C GLY A 273 -24.16 0.23 -17.22
N LEU A 274 -24.79 -0.08 -16.08
CA LEU A 274 -25.92 -1.01 -15.98
C LEU A 274 -27.24 -0.26 -15.71
N GLY A 275 -27.27 1.03 -16.04
CA GLY A 275 -28.42 1.90 -15.81
C GLY A 275 -29.59 1.59 -16.74
N ARG A 276 -30.74 2.21 -16.44
CA ARG A 276 -31.95 2.10 -17.26
C ARG A 276 -31.74 2.55 -18.71
N ASP A 277 -31.04 3.67 -18.90
CA ASP A 277 -30.73 4.16 -20.25
C ASP A 277 -29.69 3.32 -20.96
N ASP A 278 -28.82 2.60 -20.25
CA ASP A 278 -27.85 1.67 -20.83
C ASP A 278 -28.53 0.36 -21.27
N CYS A 279 -29.43 -0.19 -20.45
CA CYS A 279 -30.33 -1.28 -20.84
C CYS A 279 -31.15 -0.94 -22.10
N LYS A 280 -31.66 0.30 -22.16
CA LYS A 280 -32.43 0.84 -23.29
C LYS A 280 -31.56 1.12 -24.53
N ARG A 281 -30.29 1.50 -24.37
CA ARG A 281 -29.30 1.61 -25.46
C ARG A 281 -28.98 0.22 -26.02
N PHE A 282 -28.71 -0.76 -25.15
CA PHE A 282 -28.38 -2.13 -25.55
C PHE A 282 -29.53 -2.80 -26.30
N LEU A 283 -30.77 -2.77 -25.78
CA LEU A 283 -31.92 -3.37 -26.47
C LEU A 283 -32.29 -2.69 -27.80
N LYS A 284 -31.91 -1.42 -28.02
CA LYS A 284 -32.07 -0.77 -29.33
C LYS A 284 -31.19 -1.36 -30.43
N LEU A 285 -30.15 -2.12 -30.09
CA LEU A 285 -29.33 -2.86 -31.06
C LEU A 285 -30.05 -4.10 -31.62
N SER A 286 -31.21 -4.47 -31.05
CA SER A 286 -32.07 -5.55 -31.54
C SER A 286 -33.51 -5.03 -31.69
N PRO A 287 -33.84 -4.34 -32.80
CA PRO A 287 -35.11 -3.64 -32.98
C PRO A 287 -36.34 -4.51 -32.71
N ASP A 288 -36.31 -5.77 -33.15
CA ASP A 288 -37.41 -6.74 -33.03
C ASP A 288 -37.78 -7.08 -31.57
N LEU A 289 -36.85 -6.82 -30.63
CA LEU A 289 -37.01 -7.08 -29.20
C LEU A 289 -37.30 -5.81 -28.40
N TYR A 290 -37.20 -4.62 -29.00
CA TYR A 290 -37.38 -3.33 -28.33
C TYR A 290 -38.87 -3.00 -28.06
N THR A 291 -39.45 -3.67 -27.07
CA THR A 291 -40.79 -3.35 -26.55
C THR A 291 -40.71 -2.82 -25.11
N ARG A 292 -41.76 -2.09 -24.66
CA ARG A 292 -41.80 -1.52 -23.30
C ARG A 292 -41.74 -2.60 -22.21
N ASP A 293 -42.29 -3.78 -22.47
CA ASP A 293 -42.33 -4.87 -21.50
C ASP A 293 -41.11 -5.79 -21.59
N ASN A 294 -40.49 -5.95 -22.76
CA ASN A 294 -39.16 -6.58 -22.86
C ASN A 294 -38.11 -5.74 -22.12
N LEU A 295 -38.13 -4.41 -22.25
CA LEU A 295 -37.25 -3.52 -21.48
C LEU A 295 -37.43 -3.72 -19.97
N ARG A 296 -38.67 -3.76 -19.46
CA ARG A 296 -38.97 -4.03 -18.04
C ARG A 296 -38.53 -5.42 -17.56
N ARG A 297 -38.60 -6.44 -18.44
CA ARG A 297 -38.12 -7.80 -18.13
C ARG A 297 -36.59 -7.86 -18.11
N PHE A 298 -35.93 -7.18 -19.04
CA PHE A 298 -34.47 -7.07 -19.11
C PHE A 298 -33.89 -6.30 -17.91
N GLU A 299 -34.44 -5.12 -17.59
CA GLU A 299 -34.13 -4.33 -16.38
C GLU A 299 -34.16 -5.23 -15.12
N ARG A 300 -35.21 -6.05 -14.98
CA ARG A 300 -35.36 -7.00 -13.86
C ARG A 300 -34.31 -8.11 -13.88
N LYS A 301 -33.98 -8.68 -15.04
CA LYS A 301 -32.97 -9.74 -15.16
C LYS A 301 -31.53 -9.25 -14.94
N VAL A 302 -31.24 -7.99 -15.27
CA VAL A 302 -29.97 -7.34 -14.92
C VAL A 302 -29.87 -7.11 -13.41
N GLU A 303 -30.94 -6.65 -12.76
CA GLU A 303 -30.96 -6.49 -11.29
C GLU A 303 -30.91 -7.85 -10.57
N GLU A 304 -31.53 -8.91 -11.10
CA GLU A 304 -31.41 -10.29 -10.60
C GLU A 304 -29.94 -10.77 -10.61
N LEU A 305 -29.23 -10.55 -11.73
CA LEU A 305 -27.78 -10.83 -11.83
C LEU A 305 -26.95 -9.98 -10.85
N ARG A 306 -27.26 -8.69 -10.70
CA ARG A 306 -26.59 -7.79 -9.74
C ARG A 306 -26.73 -8.28 -8.30
N ASN A 307 -27.90 -8.77 -7.91
CA ASN A 307 -28.11 -9.28 -6.55
C ASN A 307 -27.35 -10.61 -6.30
N LEU A 308 -27.33 -11.52 -7.28
CA LEU A 308 -26.50 -12.73 -7.21
C LEU A 308 -25.00 -12.40 -7.16
N ALA A 309 -24.54 -11.42 -7.96
CA ALA A 309 -23.17 -10.94 -7.95
C ALA A 309 -22.80 -10.29 -6.60
N ARG A 310 -23.72 -9.55 -5.96
CA ARG A 310 -23.52 -9.00 -4.62
C ARG A 310 -23.24 -10.09 -3.60
N GLU A 311 -24.03 -11.16 -3.56
CA GLU A 311 -23.81 -12.25 -2.60
C GLU A 311 -22.52 -13.06 -2.87
N ILE A 312 -22.10 -13.21 -4.13
CA ILE A 312 -20.80 -13.80 -4.49
C ILE A 312 -19.63 -12.98 -3.94
N VAL A 313 -19.75 -11.65 -3.99
CA VAL A 313 -18.70 -10.69 -3.62
C VAL A 313 -18.70 -10.33 -2.12
N ARG A 314 -19.85 -10.43 -1.46
CA ARG A 314 -20.08 -10.08 -0.05
C ARG A 314 -19.00 -10.55 0.94
N PRO A 315 -18.42 -11.77 0.84
CA PRO A 315 -17.36 -12.19 1.76
C PRO A 315 -16.07 -11.38 1.64
N ILE A 316 -15.67 -11.01 0.41
CA ILE A 316 -14.39 -10.33 0.14
C ILE A 316 -14.48 -8.81 0.31
N CYS A 317 -15.70 -8.25 0.37
CA CYS A 317 -15.96 -6.85 0.67
C CYS A 317 -16.27 -6.57 2.15
N ARG A 318 -16.29 -7.58 3.02
CA ARG A 318 -16.34 -7.36 4.47
C ARG A 318 -15.01 -6.79 4.95
N SER A 319 -15.04 -5.67 5.68
CA SER A 319 -13.89 -5.17 6.41
C SER A 319 -13.75 -5.89 7.76
N PHE A 320 -12.51 -6.14 8.18
CA PHE A 320 -12.17 -6.50 9.57
C PHE A 320 -11.39 -5.38 10.29
N LEU A 321 -11.35 -4.17 9.72
CA LEU A 321 -10.72 -3.00 10.37
C LEU A 321 -11.60 -2.40 11.47
N GLU A 322 -11.00 -2.09 12.61
CA GLU A 322 -11.61 -1.33 13.70
C GLU A 322 -11.95 0.11 13.25
N LEU A 323 -11.21 0.67 12.29
CA LEU A 323 -11.55 1.94 11.63
C LEU A 323 -13.00 1.97 11.09
N ASP A 324 -13.49 0.86 10.54
CA ASP A 324 -14.78 0.79 9.84
C ASP A 324 -15.96 0.70 10.84
N GLY A 325 -15.75 0.04 11.98
CA GLY A 325 -16.68 0.07 13.11
C GLY A 325 -16.66 1.40 13.88
N SER A 326 -15.49 2.04 13.98
CA SER A 326 -15.30 3.29 14.72
C SER A 326 -15.75 4.55 13.96
N ALA A 327 -15.78 4.50 12.61
CA ALA A 327 -16.19 5.62 11.75
C ALA A 327 -17.61 5.42 11.18
N GLY A 328 -18.63 5.50 12.05
CA GLY A 328 -20.03 5.21 11.72
C GLY A 328 -20.51 5.74 10.36
N GLY A 329 -20.68 4.82 9.40
CA GLY A 329 -21.14 5.11 8.03
C GLY A 329 -20.18 5.91 7.13
N GLY A 330 -19.00 6.27 7.63
CA GLY A 330 -18.05 7.19 7.01
C GLY A 330 -16.65 6.61 6.82
N GLY A 331 -16.55 5.29 6.61
CA GLY A 331 -15.30 4.59 6.33
C GLY A 331 -14.53 5.23 5.17
N VAL A 332 -13.21 5.38 5.34
CA VAL A 332 -12.33 5.90 4.28
C VAL A 332 -12.43 4.97 3.07
N ALA A 333 -12.59 5.52 1.87
CA ALA A 333 -12.69 4.74 0.63
C ALA A 333 -11.31 4.17 0.21
N LEU A 334 -10.81 3.19 0.97
CA LEU A 334 -9.52 2.53 0.75
C LEU A 334 -9.48 1.88 -0.63
N GLY A 335 -8.37 2.07 -1.37
CA GLY A 335 -8.22 1.59 -2.75
C GLY A 335 -8.13 0.07 -2.91
N TYR A 336 -8.14 -0.67 -1.80
CA TYR A 336 -7.87 -2.10 -1.70
C TYR A 336 -8.92 -2.82 -0.83
N LEU A 337 -8.78 -4.14 -0.70
CA LEU A 337 -9.66 -5.01 0.11
C LEU A 337 -9.10 -5.15 1.54
N THR A 338 -9.99 -5.33 2.51
CA THR A 338 -9.68 -5.31 3.95
C THR A 338 -10.31 -6.51 4.69
N CYS A 339 -10.44 -7.62 3.97
CA CYS A 339 -11.08 -8.87 4.40
C CYS A 339 -10.11 -9.93 4.95
N THR A 340 -8.81 -9.65 4.94
CA THR A 340 -7.79 -10.41 5.67
C THR A 340 -8.07 -10.37 7.17
N ARG A 341 -7.71 -11.42 7.91
CA ARG A 341 -7.76 -11.49 9.38
C ARG A 341 -6.61 -12.35 9.89
N VAL A 342 -6.06 -11.99 11.07
CA VAL A 342 -5.17 -12.84 11.88
C VAL A 342 -6.01 -13.79 12.74
N GLY A 343 -5.68 -15.07 12.67
CA GLY A 343 -6.24 -16.15 13.49
C GLY A 343 -5.58 -16.28 14.86
N ASP A 344 -6.23 -17.01 15.76
CA ASP A 344 -5.61 -17.41 17.02
C ASP A 344 -4.56 -18.49 16.75
N GLY A 345 -3.32 -18.27 17.21
CA GLY A 345 -2.14 -19.08 16.83
C GLY A 345 -1.35 -18.56 15.61
N GLU A 346 -1.78 -17.46 14.97
CA GLU A 346 -1.04 -16.79 13.88
C GLU A 346 -0.23 -15.56 14.37
N TRP A 347 -0.05 -15.40 15.69
CA TRP A 347 0.60 -14.23 16.30
C TRP A 347 2.12 -14.46 16.41
N PRO A 348 3.00 -13.69 15.74
CA PRO A 348 4.45 -13.99 15.69
C PRO A 348 5.24 -13.73 17.00
N TRP A 349 4.57 -13.71 18.14
CA TRP A 349 5.13 -13.59 19.50
C TRP A 349 4.49 -14.60 20.48
N GLU A 350 3.74 -15.58 19.97
CA GLU A 350 3.06 -16.64 20.73
C GLU A 350 3.66 -18.00 20.33
N GLU A 351 4.83 -18.32 20.93
CA GLU A 351 5.47 -19.65 20.93
C GLU A 351 4.90 -20.57 22.04
#